data_AF-A0A0F8YGR0-F1
#
_entry.id   AF-A0A0F8YGR0-F1
#
_cell.length_a   1.000
_cell.length_b   1.000
_cell.length_c   1.000
_cell.angle_alpha   90.00
_cell.angle_beta   90.00
_cell.angle_gamma   90.00
#
_symmetry.space_group_name_H-M   'P 1'
#
loop_
_entity.id
_entity.type
_entity.pdbx_description
1 polymer ?
#
loop_
_entity_poly.entity_id
_entity_poly.type
_entity_poly.pdbx_seq_one_letter_code
_entity_poly.pdbx_strand_id
1 'polypeptide(L)'
;EMNPEVVVEGTGNEVTEPGPDVENRLDTLLLEAEKRLAKREAEILETVEKSGAKIAAEAEAEAEAEKVASIENVSVREIYGSHGVFTSVVDIAGERQEIKIGDTIADGYTVKRIASDSVELTKDGQSTRLSF
;
A
#
# COMPACT_ATOMS: atom_id res chain seq x y z
N GLU A 1 -14.39 -9.25 87.01
CA GLU A 1 -12.99 -9.41 86.57
C GLU A 1 -12.34 -8.05 86.45
N MET A 2 -11.10 -7.91 86.95
CA MET A 2 -10.19 -6.80 86.67
C MET A 2 -9.10 -7.31 85.74
N ASN A 3 -8.74 -6.55 84.69
CA ASN A 3 -7.39 -6.46 84.06
C ASN A 3 -7.47 -5.63 82.74
N PRO A 4 -6.37 -5.02 82.24
CA PRO A 4 -5.91 -3.69 82.64
C PRO A 4 -5.71 -2.74 81.44
N GLU A 5 -5.32 -1.49 81.71
CA GLU A 5 -4.82 -0.52 80.73
C GLU A 5 -3.73 -1.13 79.84
N VAL A 6 -3.90 -1.02 78.52
CA VAL A 6 -2.78 -1.10 77.57
C VAL A 6 -2.49 0.31 77.11
N VAL A 7 -1.51 0.90 77.77
CA VAL A 7 -0.75 2.04 77.29
C VAL A 7 -0.06 1.62 75.99
N VAL A 8 -0.40 2.27 74.88
CA VAL A 8 0.33 2.13 73.62
C VAL A 8 1.44 3.18 73.62
N GLU A 9 2.55 2.87 74.28
CA GLU A 9 3.83 3.54 74.07
C GLU A 9 4.55 2.91 72.86
N GLY A 10 4.92 3.73 71.88
CA GLY A 10 5.91 3.42 70.83
C GLY A 10 5.44 2.41 69.78
N THR A 11 5.53 2.69 68.50
CA THR A 11 6.78 3.04 67.84
C THR A 11 6.55 4.12 66.78
N GLY A 12 7.46 5.10 66.77
CA GLY A 12 7.53 6.09 65.72
C GLY A 12 7.53 5.39 64.36
N ASN A 13 6.61 5.80 63.50
CA ASN A 13 6.72 5.54 62.09
C ASN A 13 7.85 6.45 61.60
N GLU A 14 9.10 6.05 61.85
CA GLU A 14 10.27 6.61 61.18
C GLU A 14 10.04 6.34 59.70
N VAL A 15 9.46 7.32 59.01
CA VAL A 15 9.60 7.46 57.57
C VAL A 15 11.08 7.71 57.38
N THR A 16 11.83 6.63 57.21
CA THR A 16 13.24 6.71 56.84
C THR A 16 13.24 7.42 55.50
N GLU A 17 13.63 8.70 55.48
CA GLU A 17 13.93 9.39 54.23
C GLU A 17 14.85 8.45 53.43
N PRO A 18 14.56 8.18 52.15
CA PRO A 18 15.43 7.34 51.35
C PRO A 18 16.82 7.95 51.44
N GLY A 19 17.76 7.23 52.06
CA GLY A 19 19.13 7.71 52.15
C GLY A 19 19.65 8.05 50.75
N PRO A 20 20.65 8.94 50.63
CA PRO A 20 21.17 9.43 49.35
C PRO A 20 21.56 8.31 48.36
N ASP A 21 21.80 7.09 48.86
CA ASP A 21 22.09 5.90 48.05
C ASP A 21 20.88 5.36 47.26
N VAL A 22 19.66 5.54 47.75
CA VAL A 22 18.42 5.11 47.08
C VAL A 22 18.00 6.10 46.01
N GLU A 23 18.09 7.40 46.29
CA GLU A 23 17.81 8.47 45.33
C GLU A 23 18.78 8.42 44.14
N ASN A 24 20.08 8.26 44.39
CA ASN A 24 21.07 8.11 43.33
C ASN A 24 20.85 6.85 42.45
N ARG A 25 20.36 5.74 43.04
CA ARG A 25 20.02 4.53 42.28
C ARG A 25 18.76 4.73 41.44
N LEU A 26 17.76 5.44 41.96
CA LEU A 26 16.55 5.79 41.21
C LEU A 26 16.86 6.72 40.04
N ASP A 27 17.69 7.75 40.24
CA ASP A 27 18.12 8.66 39.17
C ASP A 27 18.89 7.92 38.08
N THR A 28 19.77 6.98 38.47
CA THR A 28 20.51 6.16 37.50
C THR A 28 19.56 5.27 36.68
N LEU A 29 18.58 4.63 37.34
CA LEU A 29 17.59 3.79 36.66
C LEU A 29 16.67 4.59 35.75
N LEU A 30 16.30 5.81 36.15
CA LEU A 30 15.49 6.72 35.34
C LEU A 30 16.24 7.12 34.07
N LEU A 31 17.52 7.50 34.21
CA LEU A 31 18.37 7.90 33.09
C LEU A 31 18.64 6.75 32.11
N GLU A 32 18.75 5.51 32.61
CA GLU A 32 18.82 4.31 31.76
C GLU A 32 17.49 4.02 31.04
N ALA A 33 16.36 4.22 31.72
CA ALA A 33 15.04 4.02 31.15
C ALA A 33 14.76 5.03 30.02
N GLU A 34 15.08 6.31 30.23
CA GLU A 34 14.95 7.37 29.22
C GLU A 34 15.82 7.09 27.98
N LYS A 35 17.08 6.65 28.18
CA LYS A 35 17.95 6.26 27.06
C LYS A 35 17.40 5.07 26.27
N ARG A 36 16.82 4.08 26.95
CA ARG A 36 16.20 2.92 26.28
C ARG A 36 14.93 3.32 25.54
N LEU A 37 14.14 4.24 26.10
CA LEU A 37 12.93 4.77 25.46
C LEU A 37 13.30 5.53 24.18
N ALA A 38 14.24 6.48 24.25
CA ALA A 38 14.69 7.26 23.11
C ALA A 38 15.26 6.38 21.97
N LYS A 39 15.99 5.31 22.32
CA LYS A 39 16.48 4.34 21.33
C LYS A 39 15.33 3.62 20.62
N ARG A 40 14.31 3.17 21.37
CA ARG A 40 13.15 2.49 20.77
C ARG A 40 12.29 3.44 19.94
N GLU A 41 12.12 4.70 20.35
CA GLU A 41 11.40 5.70 19.57
C GLU A 41 12.09 5.96 18.23
N ALA A 42 13.43 6.06 18.21
CA ALA A 42 14.20 6.19 16.98
C ALA A 42 14.07 4.96 16.06
N GLU A 43 14.14 3.74 16.61
CA GLU A 43 13.96 2.49 15.85
C GLU A 43 12.54 2.37 15.27
N ILE A 44 11.52 2.82 16.00
CA ILE A 44 10.12 2.85 15.53
C ILE A 44 9.97 3.88 14.41
N LEU A 45 10.50 5.10 14.57
CA LEU A 45 10.45 6.14 13.54
C LEU A 45 11.13 5.67 12.24
N GLU A 46 12.32 5.09 12.32
CA GLU A 46 13.03 4.55 11.16
C GLU A 46 12.24 3.42 10.47
N THR A 47 11.58 2.56 11.25
CA THR A 47 10.76 1.46 10.73
C THR A 47 9.49 1.98 10.08
N VAL A 48 8.84 2.99 10.65
CA VAL A 48 7.63 3.63 10.11
C VAL A 48 7.95 4.39 8.82
N GLU A 49 9.06 5.12 8.75
CA GLU A 49 9.51 5.80 7.53
C GLU A 49 9.80 4.80 6.41
N LYS A 50 10.54 3.71 6.69
CA LYS A 50 10.81 2.65 5.70
C LYS A 50 9.53 1.93 5.26
N SER A 51 8.58 1.71 6.16
CA SER A 51 7.31 1.03 5.86
C SER A 51 6.35 1.94 5.09
N GLY A 52 6.28 3.22 5.44
CA GLY A 52 5.47 4.23 4.74
C GLY A 52 5.95 4.46 3.31
N ALA A 53 7.27 4.52 3.10
CA ALA A 53 7.86 4.62 1.76
C ALA A 53 7.54 3.40 0.87
N LYS A 54 7.49 2.20 1.47
CA LYS A 54 7.12 0.97 0.75
C LYS A 54 5.63 0.95 0.35
N ILE A 55 4.75 1.37 1.24
CA ILE A 55 3.30 1.41 0.99
C ILE A 55 2.94 2.47 -0.07
N ALA A 56 3.62 3.63 -0.06
CA ALA A 56 3.40 4.66 -1.08
C ALA A 56 3.84 4.20 -2.49
N ALA A 57 4.96 3.48 -2.58
CA ALA A 57 5.45 2.95 -3.85
C ALA A 57 4.56 1.81 -4.41
N GLU A 58 4.00 0.96 -3.54
CA GLU A 58 3.06 -0.10 -3.95
C GLU A 58 1.71 0.48 -4.41
N ALA A 59 1.24 1.56 -3.77
CA ALA A 59 -0.01 2.24 -4.16
C ALA A 59 0.11 3.01 -5.50
N GLU A 60 1.26 3.63 -5.79
CA GLU A 60 1.49 4.26 -7.10
C GLU A 60 1.60 3.21 -8.21
N ALA A 61 2.26 2.07 -7.96
CA ALA A 61 2.35 0.99 -8.93
C ALA A 61 0.99 0.33 -9.23
N GLU A 62 0.12 0.17 -8.22
CA GLU A 62 -1.25 -0.31 -8.44
C GLU A 62 -2.13 0.72 -9.18
N ALA A 63 -1.99 2.02 -8.89
CA ALA A 63 -2.73 3.05 -9.61
C ALA A 63 -2.28 3.23 -11.08
N GLU A 64 -1.00 3.00 -11.37
CA GLU A 64 -0.48 2.97 -12.74
C GLU A 64 -0.85 1.65 -13.47
N ALA A 65 -0.96 0.54 -12.73
CA ALA A 65 -1.48 -0.73 -13.22
C ALA A 65 -3.01 -0.76 -13.40
N GLU A 66 -3.79 0.07 -12.70
CA GLU A 66 -5.24 0.17 -12.91
C GLU A 66 -5.59 1.10 -14.09
N LYS A 67 -4.64 1.96 -14.50
CA LYS A 67 -4.66 2.62 -15.82
C LYS A 67 -4.23 1.70 -16.96
N VAL A 68 -3.95 0.41 -16.70
CA VAL A 68 -3.68 -0.59 -17.73
C VAL A 68 -4.87 -0.65 -18.65
N ALA A 69 -4.70 -0.02 -19.83
CA ALA A 69 -5.38 -0.29 -21.08
C ALA A 69 -6.79 -0.85 -20.92
N SER A 70 -7.68 -0.14 -20.22
CA SER A 70 -9.08 -0.53 -20.18
C SER A 70 -9.65 -0.43 -21.59
N ILE A 71 -10.53 -1.36 -21.97
CA ILE A 71 -11.07 -1.38 -23.34
C ILE A 71 -11.78 -0.05 -23.72
N GLU A 72 -12.30 0.67 -22.74
CA GLU A 72 -12.91 2.00 -22.91
C GLU A 72 -11.93 3.08 -23.40
N ASN A 73 -10.64 2.88 -23.16
CA ASN A 73 -9.56 3.78 -23.59
C ASN A 73 -8.95 3.36 -24.93
N VAL A 74 -9.54 2.39 -25.64
CA VAL A 74 -9.09 1.93 -26.95
C VAL A 74 -9.91 2.61 -28.03
N SER A 75 -9.24 3.33 -28.94
CA SER A 75 -9.89 3.96 -30.09
C SER A 75 -9.25 3.52 -31.42
N VAL A 76 -10.08 3.24 -32.41
CA VAL A 76 -9.60 2.90 -33.76
C VAL A 76 -9.19 4.18 -34.47
N ARG A 77 -7.94 4.23 -34.95
CA ARG A 77 -7.41 5.40 -35.68
C ARG A 77 -7.41 5.19 -37.17
N GLU A 78 -7.00 4.00 -37.60
CA GLU A 78 -6.85 3.65 -39.00
C GLU A 78 -7.19 2.16 -39.19
N ILE A 79 -7.81 1.86 -40.33
CA ILE A 79 -7.98 0.49 -40.81
C ILE A 79 -7.53 0.48 -42.27
N TYR A 80 -6.62 -0.42 -42.59
CA TYR A 80 -6.13 -0.62 -43.95
C TYR A 80 -5.95 -2.10 -44.25
N GLY A 81 -6.02 -2.42 -45.53
CA GLY A 81 -5.98 -3.80 -46.00
C GLY A 81 -6.74 -3.97 -47.30
N SER A 82 -6.55 -5.13 -47.92
CA SER A 82 -7.24 -5.47 -49.16
C SER A 82 -7.50 -6.97 -49.21
N HIS A 83 -8.45 -7.39 -50.05
CA HIS A 83 -8.74 -8.82 -50.29
C HIS A 83 -9.11 -9.61 -49.02
N GLY A 84 -9.78 -8.96 -48.05
CA GLY A 84 -10.26 -9.60 -46.82
C GLY A 84 -9.21 -9.74 -45.71
N VAL A 85 -7.98 -9.27 -45.94
CA VAL A 85 -6.95 -9.17 -44.90
C VAL A 85 -6.85 -7.71 -44.48
N PHE A 86 -7.31 -7.41 -43.27
CA PHE A 86 -7.29 -6.07 -42.69
C PHE A 86 -6.38 -6.01 -41.47
N THR A 87 -5.77 -4.86 -41.29
CA THR A 87 -4.94 -4.48 -40.15
C THR A 87 -5.48 -3.15 -39.64
N SER A 88 -5.45 -2.95 -38.32
CA SER A 88 -5.92 -1.71 -37.71
C SER A 88 -4.82 -1.09 -36.86
N VAL A 89 -4.76 0.23 -36.85
CA VAL A 89 -4.00 0.99 -35.85
C VAL A 89 -4.99 1.46 -34.81
N VAL A 90 -4.76 1.06 -33.57
CA VAL A 90 -5.52 1.49 -32.39
C VAL A 90 -4.65 2.37 -31.51
N ASP A 91 -5.30 3.30 -30.81
CA ASP A 91 -4.71 4.12 -29.77
C ASP A 91 -5.16 3.55 -28.43
N ILE A 92 -4.20 3.08 -27.63
CA ILE A 92 -4.40 2.45 -26.34
C ILE A 92 -3.69 3.33 -25.31
N ALA A 93 -4.46 4.04 -24.48
CA ALA A 93 -3.92 4.93 -23.46
C ALA A 93 -2.90 5.97 -24.00
N GLY A 94 -3.06 6.44 -25.25
CA GLY A 94 -2.18 7.40 -25.89
C GLY A 94 -1.03 6.79 -26.70
N GLU A 95 -0.85 5.48 -26.67
CA GLU A 95 0.13 4.77 -27.50
C GLU A 95 -0.53 4.19 -28.75
N ARG A 96 0.10 4.39 -29.91
CA ARG A 96 -0.38 3.82 -31.18
C ARG A 96 0.19 2.42 -31.36
N GLN A 97 -0.70 1.45 -31.56
CA GLN A 97 -0.35 0.06 -31.79
C GLN A 97 -1.03 -0.48 -33.05
N GLU A 98 -0.26 -1.16 -33.89
CA GLU A 98 -0.79 -1.96 -35.01
C GLU A 98 -1.30 -3.30 -34.48
N ILE A 99 -2.51 -3.68 -34.87
CA ILE A 99 -3.17 -4.92 -34.44
C ILE A 99 -3.72 -5.72 -35.63
N LYS A 100 -3.68 -7.04 -35.50
CA LYS A 100 -4.14 -8.03 -36.48
C LYS A 100 -5.11 -9.00 -35.84
N ILE A 101 -5.83 -9.74 -36.67
CA ILE A 101 -6.72 -10.82 -36.21
C ILE A 101 -5.89 -11.86 -35.44
N GLY A 102 -6.33 -12.18 -34.22
CA GLY A 102 -5.65 -13.08 -33.30
C GLY A 102 -4.77 -12.39 -32.25
N ASP A 103 -4.49 -11.10 -32.40
CA ASP A 103 -3.70 -10.36 -31.40
C ASP A 103 -4.52 -10.13 -30.13
N THR A 104 -3.84 -10.16 -28.99
CA THR A 104 -4.42 -9.79 -27.69
C THR A 104 -3.99 -8.38 -27.33
N ILE A 105 -4.95 -7.55 -26.99
CA ILE A 105 -4.77 -6.15 -26.59
C ILE A 105 -5.41 -5.94 -25.22
N ALA A 106 -5.24 -4.73 -24.66
CA ALA A 106 -6.05 -4.10 -23.61
C ALA A 106 -6.94 -5.06 -22.79
N ASP A 107 -6.65 -5.26 -21.50
CA ASP A 107 -7.39 -6.15 -20.60
C ASP A 107 -7.53 -7.62 -21.06
N GLY A 108 -6.72 -8.09 -22.00
CA GLY A 108 -6.80 -9.48 -22.49
C GLY A 108 -7.90 -9.71 -23.53
N TYR A 109 -8.39 -8.65 -24.18
CA TYR A 109 -9.29 -8.78 -25.33
C TYR A 109 -8.52 -9.28 -26.56
N THR A 110 -9.05 -10.29 -27.25
CA THR A 110 -8.47 -10.81 -28.49
C THR A 110 -9.21 -10.28 -29.70
N VAL A 111 -8.49 -9.89 -30.75
CA VAL A 111 -9.05 -9.43 -32.02
C VAL A 111 -9.64 -10.61 -32.78
N LYS A 112 -10.96 -10.65 -32.87
CA LYS A 112 -11.69 -11.71 -33.58
C LYS A 112 -11.81 -11.41 -35.06
N ARG A 113 -12.07 -10.14 -35.42
CA ARG A 113 -12.30 -9.71 -36.80
C ARG A 113 -11.96 -8.24 -36.97
N ILE A 114 -11.36 -7.90 -38.12
CA ILE A 114 -11.18 -6.52 -38.57
C ILE A 114 -11.96 -6.38 -39.88
N ALA A 115 -12.95 -5.50 -39.88
CA ALA A 115 -13.70 -5.06 -41.06
C ALA A 115 -13.23 -3.66 -41.48
N SER A 116 -13.64 -3.18 -42.65
CA SER A 116 -13.19 -1.88 -43.17
C SER A 116 -13.57 -0.67 -42.31
N ASP A 117 -14.56 -0.82 -41.42
CA ASP A 117 -15.14 0.26 -40.62
C ASP A 117 -15.12 -0.03 -39.10
N SER A 118 -14.70 -1.24 -38.70
CA SER A 118 -14.85 -1.69 -37.32
C SER A 118 -13.93 -2.85 -36.97
N VAL A 119 -13.62 -2.94 -35.68
CA VAL A 119 -12.84 -4.01 -35.07
C VAL A 119 -13.72 -4.73 -34.04
N GLU A 120 -13.85 -6.05 -34.18
CA GLU A 120 -14.53 -6.90 -33.21
C GLU A 120 -13.50 -7.56 -32.31
N LEU A 121 -13.65 -7.33 -31.02
CA LEU A 121 -12.83 -7.88 -29.95
C LEU A 121 -13.66 -8.87 -29.14
N THR A 122 -13.01 -9.87 -28.57
CA THR A 122 -13.68 -10.85 -27.69
C THR A 122 -12.86 -11.07 -26.42
N LYS A 123 -13.55 -11.15 -25.29
CA LYS A 123 -12.98 -11.54 -23.99
C LYS A 123 -14.01 -12.39 -23.25
N ASP A 124 -13.61 -13.55 -22.75
CA ASP A 124 -14.46 -14.45 -21.96
C ASP A 124 -15.83 -14.76 -22.61
N GLY A 125 -15.87 -14.83 -23.94
CA GLY A 125 -17.09 -15.07 -24.73
C GLY A 125 -17.98 -13.85 -24.98
N GLN A 126 -17.68 -12.70 -24.38
CA GLN A 126 -18.33 -11.43 -24.70
C GLN A 126 -17.63 -10.77 -25.89
N SER A 127 -18.42 -10.26 -26.83
CA SER A 127 -17.91 -9.54 -28.01
C SER A 127 -18.16 -8.04 -27.86
N THR A 128 -17.12 -7.26 -28.07
CA THR A 128 -17.13 -5.79 -28.05
C THR A 128 -16.76 -5.29 -29.43
N ARG A 129 -17.51 -4.31 -29.95
CA ARG A 129 -17.24 -3.70 -31.26
C ARG A 129 -16.69 -2.30 -31.07
N LEU A 130 -15.52 -2.05 -31.62
CA LEU A 130 -14.95 -0.71 -31.74
C LEU A 130 -15.22 -0.19 -33.15
N SER A 131 -15.78 1.01 -33.24
CA SER A 131 -15.98 1.74 -34.49
C SER A 131 -15.09 2.97 -34.51
N PHE A 132 -14.90 3.50 -35.73
CA PHE A 132 -14.35 4.84 -35.94
C PHE A 132 -15.21 5.94 -35.29
#